data_AF-A0AAD4MEZ6-F1
#
_entry.id   AF-A0AAD4MEZ6-F1
#
_cell.length_a   1.000
_cell.length_b   1.000
_cell.length_c   1.000
_cell.angle_alpha   90.00
_cell.angle_beta   90.00
_cell.angle_gamma   90.00
#
_symmetry.space_group_name_H-M   'P 1'
#
loop_
_entity.id
_entity.type
_entity.pdbx_description
1 polymer ?
#
loop_
_entity_poly.entity_id
_entity_poly.type
_entity_poly.pdbx_seq_one_letter_code
_entity_poly.pdbx_strand_id
1 'polypeptide(L)'
;MKPVLTASPTKSSIFTLYRSLLRQTRLLPHEYLRYHIIICALSSDFFRLKLSTDIKSALDVSRNNRQRQATFNRLRKELSKLKLANDGHKLAFAHVLDLAYGRKGPLKWGIMIPLLSSPAALVPPRIIPSVERSRPPVYSPELAALLSSPYTRPSGKAVKLSHLRETPTLPSRAYPSSDDARLFGSLSKRREVNIRWRYFSYQWKRLYPPIEVSVKCQGQEETSSQEAAVISARIRGVGMQTAGLLEELKTLAGAVSEGPPIPRRTDPIYRPHTSPAATHRRVLPNRYLRRRYRDLLSRIPTLTYSYVPGEPKTGSDGHPMGKYEVSLTPNALSRRVQHETAHSPEMDTVDLAWFERGNG
;
A
#
# COMPACT_ATOMS: atom_id res chain seq x y z
N MET A 1 4.62 -23.26 40.10
CA MET A 1 5.17 -22.36 39.06
C MET A 1 6.47 -22.97 38.52
N LYS A 2 6.52 -23.43 37.26
CA LYS A 2 7.75 -24.01 36.70
C LYS A 2 8.65 -22.88 36.16
N PRO A 3 9.89 -22.73 36.64
CA PRO A 3 10.86 -21.84 36.01
C PRO A 3 11.27 -22.47 34.68
N VAL A 4 10.64 -22.05 33.58
CA VAL A 4 11.15 -22.36 32.24
C VAL A 4 12.37 -21.47 32.03
N LEU A 5 13.54 -21.96 32.46
CA LEU A 5 14.83 -21.42 32.06
C LEU A 5 14.97 -21.62 30.55
N THR A 6 14.45 -20.68 29.76
CA THR A 6 14.68 -20.69 28.32
C THR A 6 16.16 -20.39 28.10
N ALA A 7 16.94 -21.41 27.77
CA ALA A 7 18.33 -21.26 27.38
C ALA A 7 18.46 -20.14 26.33
N SER A 8 19.43 -19.25 26.52
CA SER A 8 19.65 -18.14 25.59
C SER A 8 20.01 -18.68 24.20
N PRO A 9 19.60 -17.98 23.13
CA PRO A 9 19.84 -18.47 21.77
C PRO A 9 21.33 -18.44 21.47
N THR A 10 21.90 -19.59 21.08
CA THR A 10 23.32 -19.69 20.71
C THR A 10 23.58 -18.94 19.39
N LYS A 11 24.79 -18.40 19.22
CA LYS A 11 25.18 -17.70 17.97
C LYS A 11 24.96 -18.59 16.73
N SER A 12 25.31 -19.87 16.82
CA SER A 12 25.11 -20.86 15.75
C SER A 12 23.63 -21.02 15.37
N SER A 13 22.72 -21.06 16.35
CA SER A 13 21.28 -21.14 16.09
C SER A 13 20.75 -19.91 15.34
N ILE A 14 21.25 -18.71 15.67
CA ILE A 14 20.89 -17.45 15.01
C ILE A 14 21.37 -17.44 13.56
N PHE A 15 22.61 -17.86 13.29
CA PHE A 15 23.13 -17.95 11.93
C PHE A 15 22.41 -19.01 11.08
N THR A 16 22.06 -20.15 11.66
CA THR A 16 21.27 -21.19 10.98
C THR A 16 19.88 -20.68 10.62
N LEU A 17 19.24 -19.93 11.53
CA LEU A 17 17.97 -19.27 11.28
C LEU A 17 18.06 -18.24 10.15
N TYR A 18 19.11 -17.41 10.16
CA TYR A 18 19.38 -16.43 9.11
C TYR A 18 19.56 -17.08 7.73
N ARG A 19 20.40 -18.12 7.63
CA ARG A 19 20.58 -18.87 6.38
C ARG A 19 19.29 -19.49 5.89
N SER A 20 18.48 -20.02 6.80
CA SER A 20 17.17 -20.58 6.47
C SER A 20 16.22 -19.51 5.93
N LEU A 21 16.20 -18.32 6.54
CA LEU A 21 15.44 -17.17 6.03
C LEU A 21 15.87 -16.81 4.60
N LEU A 22 17.18 -16.64 4.35
CA LEU A 22 17.69 -16.33 3.01
C LEU A 22 17.36 -17.42 1.98
N ARG A 23 17.37 -18.69 2.37
CA ARG A 23 16.97 -19.79 1.48
C ARG A 23 15.48 -19.70 1.14
N GLN A 24 14.63 -19.44 2.14
CA GLN A 24 13.18 -19.32 1.92
C GLN A 24 12.82 -18.10 1.08
N THR A 25 13.54 -16.98 1.20
CA THR A 25 13.25 -15.78 0.38
C THR A 25 13.60 -15.99 -1.09
N ARG A 26 14.63 -16.77 -1.39
CA ARG A 26 14.99 -17.16 -2.78
C ARG A 26 13.92 -18.02 -3.45
N LEU A 27 13.06 -18.70 -2.69
CA LEU A 27 11.97 -19.53 -3.23
C LEU A 27 10.74 -18.72 -3.66
N LEU A 28 10.68 -17.43 -3.33
CA LEU A 28 9.55 -16.58 -3.74
C LEU A 28 9.47 -16.50 -5.27
N PRO A 29 8.29 -16.34 -5.85
CA PRO A 29 8.09 -16.46 -7.29
C PRO A 29 8.72 -15.32 -8.08
N HIS A 30 8.65 -14.09 -7.57
CA HIS A 30 8.97 -12.88 -8.31
C HIS A 30 10.35 -12.32 -7.98
N GLU A 31 11.05 -11.79 -8.98
CA GLU A 31 12.35 -11.14 -8.80
C GLU A 31 12.27 -9.96 -7.85
N TYR A 32 11.35 -9.02 -8.04
CA TYR A 32 11.10 -7.98 -7.05
C TYR A 32 10.81 -8.51 -5.64
N LEU A 33 10.13 -9.64 -5.44
CA LEU A 33 9.96 -10.17 -4.07
C LEU A 33 11.25 -10.74 -3.51
N ARG A 34 12.05 -11.39 -4.36
CA ARG A 34 13.39 -11.86 -4.00
C ARG A 34 14.27 -10.66 -3.68
N TYR A 35 14.38 -9.68 -4.58
CA TYR A 35 15.18 -8.48 -4.48
C TYR A 35 14.66 -7.48 -3.43
N HIS A 36 13.39 -7.18 -3.33
CA HIS A 36 12.89 -6.37 -2.21
C HIS A 36 13.16 -7.05 -0.85
N ILE A 37 13.33 -8.37 -0.79
CA ILE A 37 13.78 -9.04 0.44
C ILE A 37 15.32 -9.21 0.50
N ILE A 38 16.02 -9.22 -0.64
CA ILE A 38 17.47 -9.50 -0.83
C ILE A 38 18.30 -8.29 -1.30
N ILE A 39 17.89 -7.46 -2.26
CA ILE A 39 18.41 -6.13 -2.62
C ILE A 39 18.03 -5.03 -1.62
N CYS A 40 16.90 -5.13 -0.90
CA CYS A 40 16.84 -4.40 0.38
C CYS A 40 17.91 -4.89 1.36
N ALA A 41 18.66 -5.95 1.03
CA ALA A 41 19.96 -6.17 1.61
C ALA A 41 21.06 -5.30 0.94
N LEU A 42 21.20 -5.20 -0.37
CA LEU A 42 22.36 -4.54 -0.98
C LEU A 42 22.28 -3.02 -1.26
N SER A 43 21.10 -2.39 -1.44
CA SER A 43 21.08 -1.00 -1.96
C SER A 43 19.98 -0.06 -1.43
N SER A 44 19.26 -0.39 -0.36
CA SER A 44 18.36 0.57 0.29
C SER A 44 18.19 0.27 1.77
N ASP A 45 18.46 1.26 2.61
CA ASP A 45 18.72 1.13 4.05
C ASP A 45 17.58 0.47 4.87
N PHE A 46 16.34 0.36 4.39
CA PHE A 46 15.23 0.14 5.32
C PHE A 46 15.02 -1.31 5.83
N PHE A 47 15.24 -2.36 5.03
CA PHE A 47 14.91 -3.74 5.44
C PHE A 47 16.12 -4.63 5.75
N ARG A 48 17.31 -4.38 5.17
CA ARG A 48 18.55 -4.93 5.75
C ARG A 48 18.76 -4.38 7.13
N LEU A 49 18.54 -3.07 7.36
CA LEU A 49 18.56 -2.56 8.72
C LEU A 49 17.63 -3.41 9.54
N LYS A 50 16.39 -3.69 9.15
CA LYS A 50 15.52 -4.53 9.99
C LYS A 50 16.03 -5.96 10.24
N LEU A 51 16.31 -6.79 9.22
CA LEU A 51 16.71 -8.18 9.48
C LEU A 51 18.13 -8.26 10.07
N SER A 52 19.07 -7.47 9.56
CA SER A 52 20.43 -7.41 10.10
C SER A 52 20.48 -6.74 11.46
N THR A 53 19.65 -5.74 11.77
CA THR A 53 19.52 -5.18 13.13
C THR A 53 18.81 -6.14 14.06
N ASP A 54 17.79 -6.87 13.60
CA ASP A 54 17.15 -7.93 14.39
C ASP A 54 18.18 -9.05 14.70
N ILE A 55 19.04 -9.40 13.75
CA ILE A 55 20.13 -10.38 13.96
C ILE A 55 21.25 -9.80 14.83
N LYS A 56 21.76 -8.61 14.53
CA LYS A 56 22.76 -7.89 15.33
C LYS A 56 22.25 -7.73 16.76
N SER A 57 20.99 -7.37 16.95
CA SER A 57 20.36 -7.26 18.27
C SER A 57 20.14 -8.60 18.98
N ALA A 58 19.96 -9.70 18.24
CA ALA A 58 19.92 -11.04 18.83
C ALA A 58 21.32 -11.54 19.22
N LEU A 59 22.36 -11.10 18.49
CA LEU A 59 23.77 -11.40 18.74
C LEU A 59 24.42 -10.49 19.78
N ASP A 60 23.86 -9.30 19.99
CA ASP A 60 24.32 -8.28 20.93
C ASP A 60 24.31 -8.82 22.36
N VAL A 61 25.49 -9.04 22.93
CA VAL A 61 25.70 -9.61 24.27
C VAL A 61 25.32 -8.60 25.36
N SER A 62 25.38 -7.30 25.06
CA SER A 62 25.05 -6.24 26.03
C SER A 62 23.55 -6.19 26.34
N ARG A 63 22.69 -6.72 25.45
CA ARG A 63 21.24 -6.73 25.65
C ARG A 63 20.78 -7.82 26.61
N ASN A 64 19.73 -7.49 27.36
CA ASN A 64 19.00 -8.43 28.22
C ASN A 64 18.63 -9.72 27.47
N ASN A 65 18.89 -10.88 28.07
CA ASN A 65 18.58 -12.20 27.49
C ASN A 65 17.11 -12.34 27.06
N ARG A 66 16.18 -11.71 27.81
CA ARG A 66 14.75 -11.67 27.45
C ARG A 66 14.50 -10.96 26.11
N GLN A 67 15.20 -9.85 25.85
CA GLN A 67 15.07 -9.11 24.59
C GLN A 67 15.64 -9.92 23.43
N ARG A 68 16.81 -10.54 23.61
CA ARG A 68 17.44 -11.42 22.61
C ARG A 68 16.54 -12.62 22.25
N GLN A 69 15.93 -13.24 23.26
CA GLN A 69 14.99 -14.34 23.04
C GLN A 69 13.71 -13.87 22.32
N ALA A 70 13.21 -12.68 22.63
CA ALA A 70 12.06 -12.09 21.96
C ALA A 70 12.34 -11.81 20.47
N THR A 71 13.50 -11.22 20.13
CA THR A 71 13.91 -11.03 18.72
C THR A 71 14.13 -12.35 18.00
N PHE A 72 14.76 -13.34 18.65
CA PHE A 72 14.92 -14.67 18.07
C PHE A 72 13.58 -15.36 17.78
N ASN A 73 12.64 -15.30 18.71
CA ASN A 73 11.28 -15.82 18.52
C ASN A 73 10.52 -15.07 17.41
N ARG A 74 10.73 -13.76 17.27
CA ARG A 74 10.20 -12.97 16.15
C ARG A 74 10.75 -13.47 14.82
N LEU A 75 12.07 -13.66 14.71
CA LEU A 75 12.71 -14.18 13.50
C LEU A 75 12.21 -15.59 13.14
N ARG A 76 12.00 -16.47 14.14
CA ARG A 76 11.38 -17.79 13.92
C ARG A 76 9.96 -17.69 13.37
N LYS A 77 9.14 -16.76 13.90
CA LYS A 77 7.79 -16.49 13.38
C LYS A 77 7.83 -16.01 11.94
N GLU A 78 8.75 -15.10 11.59
CA GLU A 78 8.92 -14.64 10.21
C GLU A 78 9.36 -15.77 9.26
N LEU A 79 10.27 -16.64 9.70
CA LEU A 79 10.65 -17.85 8.94
C LEU A 79 9.44 -18.75 8.70
N SER A 80 8.65 -19.02 9.74
CA SER A 80 7.45 -19.86 9.64
C SER A 80 6.44 -19.26 8.65
N LYS A 81 6.21 -17.95 8.70
CA LYS A 81 5.35 -17.27 7.70
C LYS A 81 5.89 -17.38 6.28
N LEU A 82 7.20 -17.24 6.08
CA LEU A 82 7.82 -17.38 4.76
C LEU A 82 7.69 -18.80 4.21
N LYS A 83 7.90 -19.82 5.05
CA LYS A 83 7.63 -21.22 4.67
C LYS A 83 6.17 -21.42 4.25
N LEU A 84 5.22 -20.98 5.08
CA LEU A 84 3.80 -21.05 4.77
C LEU A 84 3.45 -20.30 3.47
N ALA A 85 4.08 -19.15 3.22
CA ALA A 85 3.88 -18.40 1.98
C ALA A 85 4.39 -19.17 0.75
N ASN A 86 5.58 -19.79 0.85
CA ASN A 86 6.16 -20.64 -0.19
C ASN A 86 5.36 -21.93 -0.42
N ASP A 87 4.71 -22.46 0.62
CA ASP A 87 3.80 -23.61 0.53
C ASP A 87 2.43 -23.23 -0.08
N GLY A 88 2.20 -21.97 -0.44
CA GLY A 88 0.98 -21.50 -1.10
C GLY A 88 -0.14 -21.05 -0.15
N HIS A 89 0.15 -20.82 1.13
CA HIS A 89 -0.84 -20.37 2.09
C HIS A 89 -1.26 -18.91 1.83
N LYS A 90 -2.54 -18.69 1.49
CA LYS A 90 -3.10 -17.39 1.05
C LYS A 90 -2.72 -16.22 1.97
N LEU A 91 -2.98 -16.35 3.26
CA LEU A 91 -2.81 -15.24 4.22
C LEU A 91 -1.33 -14.92 4.47
N ALA A 92 -0.46 -15.94 4.46
CA ALA A 92 0.97 -15.76 4.64
C ALA A 92 1.58 -15.07 3.43
N PHE A 93 1.20 -15.50 2.22
CA PHE A 93 1.65 -14.86 0.98
C PHE A 93 1.13 -13.41 0.87
N ALA A 94 -0.15 -13.17 1.21
CA ALA A 94 -0.68 -11.82 1.25
C ALA A 94 0.06 -10.91 2.24
N HIS A 95 0.52 -11.44 3.38
CA HIS A 95 1.36 -10.70 4.31
C HIS A 95 2.74 -10.36 3.74
N VAL A 96 3.37 -11.28 2.99
CA VAL A 96 4.64 -11.02 2.29
C VAL A 96 4.45 -9.89 1.26
N LEU A 97 3.39 -9.95 0.45
CA LEU A 97 3.04 -8.88 -0.50
C LEU A 97 2.78 -7.55 0.24
N ASP A 98 2.04 -7.56 1.34
CA ASP A 98 1.76 -6.36 2.14
C ASP A 98 3.03 -5.69 2.66
N LEU A 99 4.03 -6.49 3.04
CA LEU A 99 5.32 -5.96 3.50
C LEU A 99 6.15 -5.43 2.34
N ALA A 100 6.21 -6.18 1.23
CA ALA A 100 7.01 -5.82 0.07
C ALA A 100 6.52 -4.55 -0.63
N TYR A 101 5.20 -4.39 -0.78
CA TYR A 101 4.61 -3.23 -1.46
C TYR A 101 4.13 -2.14 -0.48
N GLY A 102 4.70 -2.10 0.72
CA GLY A 102 4.50 -0.99 1.66
C GLY A 102 3.08 -0.83 2.20
N ARG A 103 2.27 -1.90 2.23
CA ARG A 103 0.94 -1.86 2.88
C ARG A 103 1.06 -1.94 4.41
N LYS A 104 2.14 -2.56 4.89
CA LYS A 104 2.45 -2.75 6.32
C LYS A 104 3.92 -2.47 6.60
N GLY A 105 4.23 -2.26 7.88
CA GLY A 105 5.60 -2.14 8.35
C GLY A 105 6.25 -0.79 8.02
N PRO A 106 7.60 -0.70 8.05
CA PRO A 106 8.32 0.56 7.93
C PRO A 106 8.21 1.19 6.53
N LEU A 107 8.14 0.38 5.47
CA LEU A 107 7.98 0.90 4.11
C LEU A 107 6.67 1.69 3.95
N LYS A 108 5.57 1.23 4.58
CA LYS A 108 4.33 2.02 4.67
C LYS A 108 4.58 3.41 5.23
N TRP A 109 5.34 3.50 6.31
CA TRP A 109 5.68 4.77 6.94
C TRP A 109 6.55 5.62 6.01
N GLY A 110 7.56 5.04 5.38
CA GLY A 110 8.41 5.74 4.41
C GLY A 110 7.62 6.37 3.27
N ILE A 111 6.64 5.64 2.71
CA ILE A 111 5.78 6.15 1.64
C ILE A 111 4.80 7.22 2.16
N MET A 112 4.29 7.06 3.38
CA MET A 112 3.32 8.00 3.97
C MET A 112 3.95 9.30 4.49
N ILE A 113 5.19 9.28 4.98
CA ILE A 113 5.82 10.47 5.60
C ILE A 113 5.79 11.70 4.68
N PRO A 114 6.16 11.61 3.38
CA PRO A 114 6.05 12.74 2.46
C PRO A 114 4.62 13.24 2.26
N LEU A 115 3.60 12.40 2.44
CA LEU A 115 2.18 12.77 2.33
C LEU A 115 1.65 13.43 3.61
N LEU A 116 2.32 13.23 4.75
CA LEU A 116 1.93 13.84 6.03
C LEU A 116 2.45 15.28 6.17
N SER A 117 3.40 15.69 5.32
CA SER A 117 4.05 17.01 5.36
C SER A 117 3.78 17.78 4.08
N SER A 118 3.01 18.87 4.16
CA SER A 118 2.84 19.80 3.03
C SER A 118 3.76 21.00 3.20
N PRO A 119 4.77 21.22 2.33
CA PRO A 119 5.69 22.34 2.44
C PRO A 119 5.04 23.66 1.99
N ALA A 120 4.05 23.57 1.10
CA ALA A 120 3.36 24.72 0.54
C ALA A 120 2.17 25.17 1.40
N ALA A 121 1.65 24.30 2.27
CA ALA A 121 0.44 24.62 3.02
C ALA A 121 0.72 25.65 4.13
N LEU A 122 -0.19 26.63 4.24
CA LEU A 122 -0.20 27.58 5.34
C LEU A 122 -0.27 26.83 6.68
N VAL A 123 0.68 27.13 7.56
CA VAL A 123 0.77 26.48 8.87
C VAL A 123 -0.36 27.02 9.75
N PRO A 124 -1.27 26.17 10.25
CA PRO A 124 -2.42 26.62 11.02
C PRO A 124 -1.99 27.24 12.36
N PRO A 125 -2.81 28.15 12.93
CA PRO A 125 -2.51 28.78 14.20
C PRO A 125 -2.39 27.75 15.32
N ARG A 126 -1.56 28.06 16.32
CA ARG A 126 -1.38 27.21 17.51
C ARG A 126 -2.66 27.26 18.36
N ILE A 127 -3.16 26.10 18.79
CA ILE A 127 -4.31 26.04 19.72
C ILE A 127 -3.90 26.57 21.11
N ILE A 128 -2.68 26.22 21.55
CA ILE A 128 -2.06 26.74 22.76
C ILE A 128 -0.90 27.66 22.34
N PRO A 129 -1.00 28.98 22.57
CA PRO A 129 -0.02 29.95 22.04
C PRO A 129 1.45 29.61 22.34
N SER A 130 1.71 29.15 23.56
CA SER A 130 3.06 28.81 24.05
C SER A 130 3.61 27.46 23.56
N VAL A 131 2.79 26.60 22.95
CA VAL A 131 3.21 25.23 22.59
C VAL A 131 3.09 25.01 21.10
N GLU A 132 4.23 24.90 20.39
CA GLU A 132 4.24 24.72 18.94
C GLU A 132 3.59 23.41 18.48
N ARG A 133 3.78 22.33 19.26
CA ARG A 133 3.17 21.02 18.99
C ARG A 133 1.64 21.01 19.12
N SER A 134 1.04 22.10 19.61
CA SER A 134 -0.42 22.25 19.70
C SER A 134 -1.08 22.67 18.39
N ARG A 135 -0.31 22.89 17.31
CA ARG A 135 -0.88 23.15 15.98
C ARG A 135 -1.73 21.95 15.54
N PRO A 136 -2.89 22.20 14.92
CA PRO A 136 -3.69 21.12 14.36
C PRO A 136 -2.95 20.48 13.17
N PRO A 137 -3.23 19.20 12.86
CA PRO A 137 -2.61 18.52 11.74
C PRO A 137 -3.06 19.15 10.40
N VAL A 138 -2.11 19.29 9.49
CA VAL A 138 -2.34 19.78 8.12
C VAL A 138 -2.53 18.59 7.19
N TYR A 139 -3.57 18.63 6.36
CA TYR A 139 -3.81 17.62 5.33
C TYR A 139 -3.21 18.12 4.02
N SER A 140 -2.24 17.38 3.47
CA SER A 140 -1.79 17.63 2.10
C SER A 140 -2.94 17.33 1.12
N PRO A 141 -2.98 17.97 -0.06
CA PRO A 141 -4.04 17.72 -1.03
C PRO A 141 -4.07 16.25 -1.49
N GLU A 142 -2.90 15.61 -1.60
CA GLU A 142 -2.78 14.17 -1.87
C GLU A 142 -3.42 13.34 -0.74
N LEU A 143 -3.09 13.65 0.52
CA LEU A 143 -3.62 12.95 1.68
C LEU A 143 -5.14 13.16 1.82
N ALA A 144 -5.62 14.37 1.53
CA ALA A 144 -7.04 14.70 1.56
C ALA A 144 -7.81 13.88 0.51
N ALA A 145 -7.29 13.79 -0.72
CA ALA A 145 -7.86 12.94 -1.77
C ALA A 145 -7.84 11.45 -1.39
N LEU A 146 -6.76 10.98 -0.77
CA LEU A 146 -6.68 9.61 -0.27
C LEU A 146 -7.70 9.34 0.85
N LEU A 147 -7.93 10.29 1.76
CA LEU A 147 -8.90 10.13 2.86
C LEU A 147 -10.35 10.20 2.40
N SER A 148 -10.65 11.05 1.42
CA SER A 148 -11.98 11.19 0.84
C SER A 148 -12.33 10.04 -0.09
N SER A 149 -11.35 9.34 -0.66
CA SER A 149 -11.58 8.20 -1.51
C SER A 149 -12.00 6.94 -0.72
N PRO A 150 -12.98 6.18 -1.23
CA PRO A 150 -13.45 4.98 -0.55
C PRO A 150 -12.53 3.77 -0.81
N TYR A 151 -11.62 3.83 -1.80
CA TYR A 151 -10.76 2.70 -2.20
C TYR A 151 -9.49 2.53 -1.35
N THR A 152 -9.06 3.59 -0.67
CA THR A 152 -7.80 3.62 0.09
C THR A 152 -7.90 2.96 1.46
N ARG A 153 -9.10 2.58 1.90
CA ARG A 153 -9.37 2.10 3.26
C ARG A 153 -9.88 0.67 3.26
N PRO A 154 -9.40 -0.17 4.21
CA PRO A 154 -9.94 -1.53 4.38
C PRO A 154 -11.45 -1.57 4.65
N SER A 155 -12.00 -0.53 5.29
CA SER A 155 -13.43 -0.44 5.61
C SER A 155 -14.29 -0.01 4.42
N GLY A 156 -13.69 0.47 3.33
CA GLY A 156 -14.41 1.05 2.20
C GLY A 156 -15.10 2.40 2.46
N LYS A 157 -15.23 2.85 3.71
CA LYS A 157 -15.90 4.11 4.07
C LYS A 157 -14.99 5.32 3.87
N ALA A 158 -15.32 6.19 2.92
CA ALA A 158 -14.68 7.50 2.72
C ALA A 158 -14.81 8.41 3.95
N VAL A 159 -13.82 9.25 4.20
CA VAL A 159 -13.93 10.35 5.19
C VAL A 159 -14.57 11.55 4.49
N LYS A 160 -15.65 12.10 5.05
CA LYS A 160 -16.26 13.32 4.53
C LYS A 160 -15.25 14.47 4.58
N LEU A 161 -15.23 15.33 3.56
CA LEU A 161 -14.33 16.49 3.52
C LEU A 161 -14.57 17.45 4.71
N SER A 162 -15.82 17.59 5.16
CA SER A 162 -16.15 18.33 6.38
C SER A 162 -15.42 17.78 7.61
N HIS A 163 -15.25 16.46 7.70
CA HIS A 163 -14.56 15.82 8.82
C HIS A 163 -13.04 16.03 8.82
N LEU A 164 -12.47 16.47 7.70
CA LEU A 164 -11.05 16.86 7.63
C LEU A 164 -10.83 18.23 8.29
N ARG A 165 -11.78 19.15 8.12
CA ARG A 165 -11.77 20.47 8.77
C ARG A 165 -12.15 20.38 10.23
N GLU A 166 -13.21 19.63 10.53
CA GLU A 166 -13.77 19.48 11.88
C GLU A 166 -13.78 18.03 12.29
N THR A 167 -13.04 17.68 13.34
CA THR A 167 -12.95 16.28 13.76
C THR A 167 -14.26 15.85 14.42
N PRO A 168 -14.96 14.81 13.91
CA PRO A 168 -16.29 14.41 14.43
C PRO A 168 -16.24 13.81 15.84
N THR A 169 -15.04 13.45 16.32
CA THR A 169 -14.83 12.97 17.70
C THR A 169 -14.69 14.10 18.71
N LEU A 170 -14.71 15.35 18.27
CA LEU A 170 -14.64 16.51 19.13
C LEU A 170 -16.03 16.76 19.73
N PRO A 171 -16.17 16.89 21.07
CA PRO A 171 -17.45 17.18 21.67
C PRO A 171 -17.90 18.61 21.34
N SER A 172 -19.21 18.84 21.32
CA SER A 172 -19.87 20.16 21.27
C SER A 172 -19.21 21.18 22.19
N ARG A 173 -18.86 20.75 23.41
CA ARG A 173 -18.16 21.53 24.45
C ARG A 173 -16.85 22.21 23.99
N ALA A 174 -16.24 21.76 22.89
CA ALA A 174 -15.06 22.42 22.33
C ALA A 174 -15.38 23.79 21.72
N TYR A 175 -16.64 24.02 21.32
CA TYR A 175 -17.11 25.28 20.78
C TYR A 175 -17.67 26.15 21.91
N PRO A 176 -17.08 27.33 22.19
CA PRO A 176 -17.54 28.20 23.27
C PRO A 176 -18.99 28.68 23.14
N SER A 177 -19.52 28.68 21.92
CA SER A 177 -20.91 29.08 21.61
C SER A 177 -21.94 27.99 21.93
N SER A 178 -21.52 26.74 22.17
CA SER A 178 -22.44 25.64 22.44
C SER A 178 -23.02 25.69 23.86
N ASP A 179 -24.26 25.23 24.01
CA ASP A 179 -24.93 25.17 25.32
C ASP A 179 -24.18 24.26 26.31
N ASP A 180 -23.58 23.16 25.84
CA ASP A 180 -22.75 22.28 26.67
C ASP A 180 -21.51 23.00 27.23
N ALA A 181 -20.89 23.89 26.44
CA ALA A 181 -19.78 24.70 26.92
C ALA A 181 -20.23 25.76 27.94
N ARG A 182 -21.46 26.27 27.82
CA ARG A 182 -22.04 27.20 28.79
C ARG A 182 -22.40 26.51 30.10
N LEU A 183 -22.99 25.30 30.02
CA LEU A 183 -23.47 24.55 31.18
C LEU A 183 -22.32 23.89 31.96
N PHE A 184 -21.35 23.30 31.25
CA PHE A 184 -20.26 22.52 31.87
C PHE A 184 -18.88 23.20 31.80
N GLY A 185 -18.78 24.39 31.20
CA GLY A 185 -17.53 25.08 30.87
C GLY A 185 -16.90 24.61 29.56
N SER A 186 -15.94 25.34 29.00
CA SER A 186 -15.27 24.96 27.74
C SER A 186 -14.36 23.72 27.90
N LEU A 187 -14.03 23.07 26.78
CA LEU A 187 -13.08 21.95 26.75
C LEU A 187 -11.64 22.46 26.94
N SER A 188 -10.82 21.75 27.72
CA SER A 188 -9.42 22.13 27.86
C SER A 188 -8.66 22.04 26.54
N LYS A 189 -7.89 23.08 26.20
CA LYS A 189 -7.11 23.17 24.94
C LYS A 189 -6.19 21.97 24.72
N ARG A 190 -5.56 21.45 25.78
CA ARG A 190 -4.72 20.23 25.71
C ARG A 190 -5.52 19.00 25.30
N ARG A 191 -6.75 18.84 25.80
CA ARG A 191 -7.63 17.72 25.45
C ARG A 191 -8.11 17.83 24.02
N GLU A 192 -8.46 19.03 23.56
CA GLU A 192 -8.78 19.30 22.16
C GLU A 192 -7.63 18.88 21.22
N VAL A 193 -6.41 19.37 21.47
CA VAL A 193 -5.20 19.01 20.71
C VAL A 193 -5.05 17.49 20.63
N ASN A 194 -5.16 16.81 21.77
CA ASN A 194 -5.04 15.35 21.83
C ASN A 194 -6.12 14.63 21.02
N ILE A 195 -7.38 15.08 21.08
CA ILE A 195 -8.49 14.49 20.30
C ILE A 195 -8.20 14.64 18.80
N ARG A 196 -7.82 15.84 18.34
CA ARG A 196 -7.51 16.11 16.93
C ARG A 196 -6.36 15.25 16.43
N TRP A 197 -5.24 15.18 17.17
CA TRP A 197 -4.08 14.36 16.80
C TRP A 197 -4.34 12.86 16.84
N ARG A 198 -5.15 12.38 17.81
CA ARG A 198 -5.58 10.98 17.85
C ARG A 198 -6.44 10.64 16.64
N TYR A 199 -7.41 11.49 16.30
CA TYR A 199 -8.24 11.32 15.12
C TYR A 199 -7.39 11.27 13.85
N PHE A 200 -6.54 12.27 13.63
CA PHE A 200 -5.63 12.31 12.47
C PHE A 200 -4.76 11.06 12.38
N SER A 201 -4.08 10.71 13.48
CA SER A 201 -3.22 9.52 13.56
C SER A 201 -3.97 8.25 13.23
N TYR A 202 -5.21 8.14 13.73
CA TYR A 202 -6.07 7.00 13.47
C TYR A 202 -6.49 6.93 11.99
N GLN A 203 -6.86 8.05 11.38
CA GLN A 203 -7.28 8.08 9.98
C GLN A 203 -6.15 7.66 9.05
N TRP A 204 -4.99 8.32 9.13
CA TRP A 204 -3.92 8.06 8.16
C TRP A 204 -3.27 6.69 8.36
N LYS A 205 -3.16 6.17 9.60
CA LYS A 205 -2.62 4.82 9.86
C LYS A 205 -3.46 3.70 9.21
N ARG A 206 -4.74 3.95 8.92
CA ARG A 206 -5.65 3.00 8.27
C ARG A 206 -5.62 3.08 6.74
N LEU A 207 -4.98 4.09 6.16
CA LEU A 207 -4.86 4.23 4.71
C LEU A 207 -3.91 3.20 4.12
N TYR A 208 -4.20 2.79 2.90
CA TYR A 208 -3.27 2.16 1.98
C TYR A 208 -2.52 3.25 1.21
N PRO A 209 -1.17 3.29 1.28
CA PRO A 209 -0.41 4.33 0.58
C PRO A 209 -0.45 4.13 -0.95
N PRO A 210 -0.51 5.16 -1.78
CA PRO A 210 -0.27 4.98 -3.22
C PRO A 210 1.19 4.58 -3.44
N ILE A 211 1.46 3.75 -4.46
CA ILE A 211 2.85 3.41 -4.83
C ILE A 211 3.42 4.46 -5.78
N GLU A 212 2.57 4.98 -6.67
CA GLU A 212 2.91 5.91 -7.75
C GLU A 212 1.80 6.95 -7.91
N VAL A 213 2.15 8.09 -8.49
CA VAL A 213 1.25 9.16 -8.90
C VAL A 213 1.21 9.20 -10.42
N SER A 214 0.03 9.05 -11.00
CA SER A 214 -0.18 9.20 -12.44
C SER A 214 -0.57 10.63 -12.75
N VAL A 215 -0.09 11.18 -13.86
CA VAL A 215 -0.43 12.53 -14.31
C VAL A 215 -1.37 12.41 -15.50
N LYS A 216 -2.50 13.13 -15.44
CA LYS A 216 -3.48 13.25 -16.52
C LYS A 216 -3.59 14.70 -16.95
N CYS A 217 -3.28 14.98 -18.22
CA CYS A 217 -3.52 16.28 -18.82
C CYS A 217 -4.97 16.32 -19.32
N GLN A 218 -5.75 17.36 -19.02
CA GLN A 218 -7.07 17.50 -19.63
C GLN A 218 -6.91 17.61 -21.16
N GLY A 219 -7.66 16.78 -21.90
CA GLY A 219 -7.54 16.63 -23.35
C GLY A 219 -6.69 15.44 -23.80
N GLN A 220 -6.00 14.74 -22.89
CA GLN A 220 -5.34 13.46 -23.17
C GLN A 220 -6.03 12.33 -22.39
N GLU A 221 -6.35 11.24 -23.08
CA GLU A 221 -6.90 10.03 -22.45
C GLU A 221 -5.82 9.24 -21.71
N GLU A 222 -4.59 9.27 -22.23
CA GLU A 222 -3.48 8.53 -21.66
C GLU A 222 -2.95 9.17 -20.37
N THR A 223 -2.87 8.35 -19.33
CA THR A 223 -2.23 8.72 -18.07
C THR A 223 -0.75 8.34 -18.11
N SER A 224 0.15 9.30 -17.89
CA SER A 224 1.59 9.01 -17.77
C SER A 224 1.99 8.82 -16.31
N SER A 225 2.61 7.68 -16.00
CA SER A 225 3.25 7.33 -14.73
C SER A 225 4.72 7.76 -14.67
N GLN A 226 5.28 8.30 -15.76
CA GLN A 226 6.71 8.58 -15.84
C GLN A 226 7.14 9.73 -14.92
N GLU A 227 8.34 9.60 -14.33
CA GLU A 227 8.89 10.60 -13.43
C GLU A 227 9.02 11.98 -14.09
N ALA A 228 9.39 12.02 -15.38
CA ALA A 228 9.47 13.25 -16.16
C ALA A 228 8.13 14.02 -16.18
N ALA A 229 7.01 13.31 -16.30
CA ALA A 229 5.68 13.93 -16.27
C ALA A 229 5.37 14.53 -14.90
N VAL A 230 5.68 13.80 -13.81
CA VAL A 230 5.50 14.28 -12.43
C VAL A 230 6.34 15.54 -12.14
N ILE A 231 7.61 15.54 -12.57
CA ILE A 231 8.50 16.70 -12.45
C ILE A 231 7.97 17.88 -13.27
N SER A 232 7.52 17.62 -14.50
CA SER A 232 6.98 18.67 -15.39
C SER A 232 5.71 19.32 -14.83
N ALA A 233 4.91 18.56 -14.09
CA ALA A 233 3.70 19.02 -13.42
C ALA A 233 4.00 19.68 -12.06
N ARG A 234 5.26 19.75 -11.63
CA ARG A 234 5.72 20.30 -10.34
C ARG A 234 5.05 19.64 -9.13
N ILE A 235 4.75 18.36 -9.27
CA ILE A 235 4.16 17.56 -8.20
C ILE A 235 5.26 16.79 -7.50
N ARG A 236 5.03 16.51 -6.22
CA ARG A 236 5.88 15.59 -5.47
C ARG A 236 5.61 14.15 -5.90
N GLY A 237 6.65 13.46 -6.38
CA GLY A 237 6.62 12.01 -6.55
C GLY A 237 6.35 11.30 -5.22
N VAL A 238 5.61 10.19 -5.26
CA VAL A 238 5.26 9.41 -4.07
C VAL A 238 5.84 8.00 -4.18
N GLY A 239 6.30 7.47 -3.05
CA GLY A 239 6.63 6.06 -2.91
C GLY A 239 7.77 5.60 -3.80
N MET A 240 7.46 4.78 -4.80
CA MET A 240 8.43 4.06 -5.64
C MET A 240 8.23 4.40 -7.13
N GLN A 241 7.94 5.67 -7.43
CA GLN A 241 7.64 6.18 -8.78
C GLN A 241 8.61 5.70 -9.86
N THR A 242 9.90 5.62 -9.54
CA THR A 242 10.96 5.31 -10.52
C THR A 242 11.13 3.82 -10.81
N ALA A 243 10.48 2.96 -10.03
CA ALA A 243 10.71 1.52 -10.09
C ALA A 243 9.78 0.77 -11.07
N GLY A 244 8.76 1.43 -11.64
CA GLY A 244 7.82 0.82 -12.58
C GLY A 244 7.02 -0.35 -11.99
N LEU A 245 6.84 -0.37 -10.67
CA LEU A 245 6.31 -1.52 -9.95
C LEU A 245 4.82 -1.70 -10.18
N LEU A 246 4.07 -0.62 -10.42
CA LEU A 246 2.65 -0.74 -10.70
C LEU A 246 2.41 -1.41 -12.06
N GLU A 247 3.22 -1.10 -13.06
CA GLU A 247 3.15 -1.71 -14.39
C GLU A 247 3.52 -3.19 -14.32
N GLU A 248 4.61 -3.54 -13.64
CA GLU A 248 4.97 -4.93 -13.35
C GLU A 248 3.84 -5.67 -12.61
N LEU A 249 3.20 -5.04 -11.62
CA LEU A 249 2.07 -5.65 -10.93
C LEU A 249 0.86 -5.88 -11.86
N LYS A 250 0.61 -4.98 -12.80
CA LYS A 250 -0.46 -5.13 -13.81
C LYS A 250 -0.16 -6.31 -14.73
N THR A 251 1.08 -6.48 -15.20
CA THR A 251 1.49 -7.61 -16.04
C THR A 251 1.38 -8.94 -15.29
N LEU A 252 1.83 -8.99 -14.04
CA LEU A 252 1.72 -10.18 -13.18
C LEU A 252 0.29 -10.55 -12.79
N ALA A 253 -0.58 -9.55 -12.66
CA ALA A 253 -2.00 -9.76 -12.43
C ALA A 253 -2.70 -10.36 -13.68
N GLY A 254 -2.13 -10.14 -14.87
CA GLY A 254 -2.69 -10.50 -16.17
C GLY A 254 -3.93 -9.68 -16.53
N ALA A 255 -4.25 -9.60 -17.82
CA ALA A 255 -5.46 -8.93 -18.30
C ALA A 255 -6.73 -9.57 -17.72
N VAL A 256 -7.76 -8.78 -17.45
CA VAL A 256 -9.06 -9.28 -16.98
C VAL A 256 -9.74 -10.13 -18.04
N SER A 257 -9.53 -9.79 -19.32
CA SER A 257 -10.10 -10.47 -20.50
C SER A 257 -9.53 -11.87 -20.76
N GLU A 258 -8.37 -12.22 -20.18
CA GLU A 258 -7.89 -13.60 -20.22
C GLU A 258 -8.81 -14.46 -19.34
N GLY A 259 -9.80 -15.08 -19.99
CA GLY A 259 -10.71 -16.04 -19.38
C GLY A 259 -9.95 -17.14 -18.63
N PRO A 260 -10.60 -17.83 -17.67
CA PRO A 260 -9.99 -18.98 -17.02
C PRO A 260 -9.51 -19.97 -18.10
N PRO A 261 -8.31 -20.56 -17.95
CA PRO A 261 -7.83 -21.54 -18.92
C PRO A 261 -8.90 -22.63 -19.08
N ILE A 262 -9.29 -22.87 -20.33
CA ILE A 262 -10.33 -23.80 -20.73
C ILE A 262 -10.10 -25.13 -19.99
N PRO A 263 -11.10 -25.67 -19.26
CA PRO A 263 -10.93 -26.88 -18.49
C PRO A 263 -10.52 -28.03 -19.42
N ARG A 264 -9.55 -28.85 -19.00
CA ARG A 264 -9.00 -30.00 -19.77
C ARG A 264 -10.03 -30.97 -20.35
N ARG A 265 -11.30 -30.92 -19.93
CA ARG A 265 -12.36 -31.80 -20.41
C ARG A 265 -12.93 -31.41 -21.78
N THR A 266 -12.55 -30.26 -22.35
CA THR A 266 -13.10 -29.80 -23.65
C THR A 266 -12.13 -29.87 -24.83
N ASP A 267 -10.93 -30.43 -24.68
CA ASP A 267 -10.00 -30.65 -25.82
C ASP A 267 -9.73 -32.15 -26.05
N PRO A 268 -10.51 -32.87 -26.87
CA PRO A 268 -10.15 -34.25 -27.23
C PRO A 268 -9.23 -34.38 -28.44
N ILE A 269 -8.94 -33.34 -29.24
CA ILE A 269 -8.53 -33.61 -30.64
C ILE A 269 -7.11 -33.18 -31.04
N TYR A 270 -6.46 -32.17 -30.46
CA TYR A 270 -5.11 -31.79 -30.94
C TYR A 270 -4.24 -31.16 -29.84
N ARG A 271 -3.35 -31.95 -29.22
CA ARG A 271 -2.14 -31.40 -28.58
C ARG A 271 -0.92 -32.23 -28.98
N PRO A 272 -0.04 -31.72 -29.84
CA PRO A 272 1.21 -32.40 -30.15
C PRO A 272 2.07 -32.49 -28.87
N HIS A 273 2.52 -33.71 -28.62
CA HIS A 273 3.36 -34.09 -27.50
C HIS A 273 4.78 -33.58 -27.70
N THR A 274 5.16 -32.49 -27.03
CA THR A 274 6.57 -32.23 -26.72
C THR A 274 6.71 -31.18 -25.62
N SER A 275 7.00 -31.63 -24.39
CA SER A 275 8.07 -31.00 -23.60
C SER A 275 8.47 -31.94 -22.46
N PRO A 276 9.76 -32.31 -22.36
CA PRO A 276 10.25 -33.24 -21.35
C PRO A 276 10.53 -32.56 -20.00
N ALA A 277 10.38 -33.35 -18.94
CA ALA A 277 11.05 -33.22 -17.63
C ALA A 277 11.10 -31.82 -16.98
N ALA A 278 9.95 -31.36 -16.49
CA ALA A 278 9.91 -30.32 -15.46
C ALA A 278 10.42 -30.91 -14.13
N THR A 279 11.72 -30.74 -13.86
CA THR A 279 12.29 -30.92 -12.52
C THR A 279 11.48 -30.09 -11.53
N HIS A 280 11.10 -30.70 -10.40
CA HIS A 280 10.25 -30.19 -9.33
C HIS A 280 10.69 -28.85 -8.71
N ARG A 281 10.68 -27.76 -9.47
CA ARG A 281 10.52 -26.43 -8.89
C ARG A 281 9.04 -26.28 -8.60
N ARG A 282 8.69 -26.16 -7.32
CA ARG A 282 7.34 -25.80 -6.84
C ARG A 282 7.01 -24.37 -7.29
N VAL A 283 6.86 -24.16 -8.59
CA VAL A 283 6.37 -22.92 -9.16
C VAL A 283 4.87 -22.92 -8.88
N LEU A 284 4.42 -21.96 -8.07
CA LEU A 284 3.01 -21.80 -7.75
C LEU A 284 2.21 -21.72 -9.06
N PRO A 285 1.02 -22.34 -9.15
CA PRO A 285 0.20 -22.26 -10.36
C PRO A 285 -0.03 -20.81 -10.76
N ASN A 286 0.15 -20.48 -12.05
CA ASN A 286 0.04 -19.11 -12.56
C ASN A 286 -1.28 -18.43 -12.11
N ARG A 287 -2.40 -19.18 -12.10
CA ARG A 287 -3.71 -18.73 -11.59
C ARG A 287 -3.69 -18.28 -10.12
N TYR A 288 -2.97 -18.99 -9.25
CA TYR A 288 -2.87 -18.63 -7.83
C TYR A 288 -2.18 -17.28 -7.68
N LEU A 289 -1.04 -17.09 -8.36
CA LEU A 289 -0.26 -15.85 -8.30
C LEU A 289 -1.04 -14.68 -8.88
N ARG A 290 -1.59 -14.81 -10.10
CA ARG A 290 -2.44 -13.79 -10.74
C ARG A 290 -3.54 -13.32 -9.79
N ARG A 291 -4.28 -14.25 -9.18
CA ARG A 291 -5.34 -13.92 -8.22
C ARG A 291 -4.81 -13.16 -6.99
N ARG A 292 -3.60 -13.47 -6.50
CA ARG A 292 -2.98 -12.75 -5.37
C ARG A 292 -2.52 -11.35 -5.75
N TYR A 293 -2.00 -11.16 -6.96
CA TYR A 293 -1.61 -9.85 -7.46
C TYR A 293 -2.83 -8.97 -7.74
N ARG A 294 -3.92 -9.51 -8.31
CA ARG A 294 -5.19 -8.77 -8.45
C ARG A 294 -5.79 -8.37 -7.09
N ASP A 295 -5.69 -9.24 -6.08
CA ASP A 295 -6.09 -8.95 -4.69
C ASP A 295 -5.18 -7.89 -4.05
N LEU A 296 -3.89 -7.86 -4.39
CA LEU A 296 -2.97 -6.80 -4.00
C LEU A 296 -3.31 -5.46 -4.69
N LEU A 297 -3.59 -5.46 -5.99
CA LEU A 297 -4.00 -4.28 -6.76
C LEU A 297 -5.27 -3.64 -6.21
N SER A 298 -6.20 -4.43 -5.66
CA SER A 298 -7.39 -3.89 -4.96
C SER A 298 -7.06 -3.07 -3.70
N ARG A 299 -5.83 -3.20 -3.18
CA ARG A 299 -5.31 -2.52 -1.98
C ARG A 299 -4.20 -1.51 -2.32
N ILE A 300 -3.97 -1.25 -3.61
CA ILE A 300 -3.04 -0.25 -4.11
C ILE A 300 -3.87 0.81 -4.83
N PRO A 301 -4.20 1.92 -4.16
CA PRO A 301 -4.83 3.04 -4.83
C PRO A 301 -3.86 3.68 -5.82
N THR A 302 -4.38 4.06 -6.99
CA THR A 302 -3.68 4.90 -7.97
C THR A 302 -4.09 6.34 -7.70
N LEU A 303 -3.11 7.19 -7.40
CA LEU A 303 -3.33 8.62 -7.21
C LEU A 303 -3.12 9.31 -8.56
N THR A 304 -4.15 9.89 -9.14
CA THR A 304 -4.07 10.59 -10.42
C THR A 304 -4.16 12.09 -10.18
N TYR A 305 -3.20 12.85 -10.68
CA TYR A 305 -3.26 14.30 -10.69
C TYR A 305 -3.72 14.80 -12.05
N SER A 306 -4.80 15.57 -12.06
CA SER A 306 -5.38 16.16 -13.25
C SER A 306 -5.10 17.66 -13.30
N TYR A 307 -4.64 18.18 -14.45
CA TYR A 307 -4.43 19.61 -14.66
C TYR A 307 -4.81 20.05 -16.08
N VAL A 308 -5.11 21.34 -16.24
CA VAL A 308 -5.39 21.97 -17.53
C VAL A 308 -4.08 22.49 -18.13
N PRO A 309 -3.72 22.11 -19.36
CA PRO A 309 -2.57 22.70 -20.02
C PRO A 309 -2.84 24.18 -20.34
N GLY A 310 -1.86 25.05 -20.08
CA GLY A 310 -1.93 26.49 -20.40
C GLY A 310 -2.35 27.39 -19.23
N GLU A 311 -2.97 26.84 -18.19
CA GLU A 311 -3.17 27.59 -16.94
C GLU A 311 -1.85 27.71 -16.15
N PRO A 312 -1.65 28.80 -15.40
CA PRO A 312 -0.48 28.93 -14.53
C PRO A 312 -0.44 27.74 -13.58
N LYS A 313 0.63 26.93 -13.70
CA LYS A 313 0.83 25.71 -12.89
C LYS A 313 0.85 25.99 -11.38
N THR A 314 0.99 27.25 -11.01
CA THR A 314 1.04 27.71 -9.64
C THR A 314 -0.01 28.81 -9.50
N GLY A 315 -1.00 28.59 -8.63
CA GLY A 315 -1.95 29.64 -8.26
C GLY A 315 -1.26 30.78 -7.51
N SER A 316 -1.99 31.85 -7.21
CA SER A 316 -1.53 32.99 -6.41
C SER A 316 -0.83 32.57 -5.10
N ASP A 317 -1.25 31.43 -4.56
CA ASP A 317 -0.84 30.93 -3.25
C ASP A 317 0.37 30.00 -3.31
N GLY A 318 1.03 29.86 -4.47
CA GLY A 318 2.14 28.92 -4.62
C GLY A 318 1.70 27.46 -4.81
N HIS A 319 0.39 27.20 -4.88
CA HIS A 319 -0.17 25.86 -4.94
C HIS A 319 -0.42 25.38 -6.37
N PRO A 320 -0.15 24.09 -6.68
CA PRO A 320 -0.54 23.51 -7.96
C PRO A 320 -2.06 23.52 -8.12
N MET A 321 -2.58 24.13 -9.20
CA MET A 321 -4.03 24.31 -9.45
C MET A 321 -4.78 23.01 -9.82
N GLY A 322 -4.07 21.89 -9.98
CA GLY A 322 -4.70 20.63 -10.37
C GLY A 322 -5.44 19.92 -9.24
N LYS A 323 -6.21 18.91 -9.62
CA LYS A 323 -7.04 18.10 -8.72
C LYS A 323 -6.48 16.69 -8.62
N TYR A 324 -6.36 16.19 -7.39
CA TYR A 324 -6.05 14.79 -7.14
C TYR A 324 -7.32 13.95 -7.11
N GLU A 325 -7.32 12.89 -7.88
CA GLU A 325 -8.33 11.84 -7.92
C GLU A 325 -7.69 10.52 -7.52
N VAL A 326 -8.48 9.61 -6.94
CA VAL A 326 -8.00 8.30 -6.54
C VAL A 326 -8.87 7.23 -7.15
N SER A 327 -8.26 6.40 -7.98
CA SER A 327 -8.90 5.29 -8.67
C SER A 327 -8.25 3.96 -8.28
N LEU A 328 -8.88 2.86 -8.69
CA LEU A 328 -8.27 1.54 -8.67
C LEU A 328 -7.91 1.12 -10.09
N THR A 329 -6.90 0.25 -10.19
CA THR A 329 -6.59 -0.39 -11.46
C THR A 329 -7.75 -1.30 -11.90
N PRO A 330 -8.06 -1.38 -13.21
CA PRO A 330 -9.17 -2.19 -13.72
C PRO A 330 -9.00 -3.68 -13.39
N ASN A 331 -7.74 -4.14 -13.30
CA ASN A 331 -7.41 -5.54 -12.98
C ASN A 331 -7.56 -5.88 -11.48
N ALA A 332 -8.00 -4.96 -10.64
CA ALA A 332 -8.16 -5.17 -9.20
C ALA A 332 -9.34 -6.10 -8.87
N LEU A 333 -9.11 -7.07 -7.98
CA LEU A 333 -10.19 -7.90 -7.39
C LEU A 333 -10.92 -7.14 -6.27
N SER A 334 -11.63 -6.07 -6.61
CA SER A 334 -12.49 -5.34 -5.69
C SER A 334 -13.96 -5.55 -6.04
N ARG A 335 -14.81 -5.82 -5.04
CA ARG A 335 -16.26 -5.90 -5.24
C ARG A 335 -16.84 -4.63 -5.88
N ARG A 336 -16.20 -3.48 -5.67
CA ARG A 336 -16.65 -2.20 -6.23
C ARG A 336 -16.33 -2.06 -7.70
N VAL A 337 -15.11 -2.45 -8.08
CA VAL A 337 -14.68 -2.45 -9.48
C VAL A 337 -15.59 -3.38 -10.29
N GLN A 338 -15.94 -4.55 -9.75
CA GLN A 338 -16.87 -5.49 -10.40
C GLN A 338 -18.26 -4.91 -10.72
N HIS A 339 -18.69 -3.82 -10.07
CA HIS A 339 -19.97 -3.18 -10.34
C HIS A 339 -19.83 -1.87 -11.12
N GLU A 340 -18.76 -1.11 -10.90
CA GLU A 340 -18.48 0.13 -11.65
C GLU A 340 -18.11 -0.16 -13.10
N THR A 341 -17.34 -1.21 -13.33
CA THR A 341 -17.10 -1.72 -14.66
C THR A 341 -17.99 -2.93 -14.88
N ALA A 342 -19.21 -2.67 -15.38
CA ALA A 342 -19.79 -3.57 -16.35
C ALA A 342 -18.80 -3.59 -17.53
N HIS A 343 -17.72 -4.37 -17.39
CA HIS A 343 -16.82 -4.70 -18.47
C HIS A 343 -17.64 -5.55 -19.42
N SER A 344 -18.38 -4.88 -20.30
CA SER A 344 -18.60 -5.42 -21.62
C SER A 344 -17.20 -5.81 -22.09
N PRO A 345 -16.93 -7.11 -22.34
CA PRO A 345 -15.70 -7.47 -23.03
C PRO A 345 -15.58 -6.53 -24.23
N GLU A 346 -14.38 -5.99 -24.44
CA GLU A 346 -14.07 -5.23 -25.65
C GLU A 346 -14.59 -6.09 -26.80
N MET A 347 -15.65 -5.64 -27.48
CA MET A 347 -16.36 -6.50 -28.42
C MET A 347 -15.39 -6.85 -29.53
N ASP A 348 -15.02 -8.12 -29.60
CA ASP A 348 -14.17 -8.57 -30.68
C ASP A 348 -14.95 -8.43 -32.00
N THR A 349 -14.23 -8.42 -33.13
CA THR A 349 -14.86 -8.39 -34.47
C THR A 349 -15.91 -9.48 -34.66
N VAL A 350 -15.76 -10.61 -33.95
CA VAL A 350 -16.73 -11.71 -33.90
C VAL A 350 -18.00 -11.33 -33.12
N ASP A 351 -17.87 -10.63 -32.00
CA ASP A 351 -19.00 -10.17 -31.19
C ASP A 351 -19.77 -9.06 -31.93
N LEU A 352 -19.05 -8.17 -32.62
CA LEU A 352 -19.64 -7.16 -33.51
C LEU A 352 -20.43 -7.82 -34.65
N ALA A 353 -19.87 -8.83 -35.31
CA ALA A 353 -20.56 -9.56 -36.39
C ALA A 353 -21.82 -10.29 -35.90
N TRP A 354 -21.82 -10.79 -34.66
CA TRP A 354 -23.03 -11.37 -34.04
C TRP A 354 -24.09 -10.30 -33.74
N PHE A 355 -23.67 -9.12 -33.29
CA PHE A 355 -24.59 -8.00 -33.03
C PHE A 355 -25.22 -7.46 -34.31
N GLU A 356 -24.44 -7.34 -35.39
CA GLU A 356 -24.93 -6.91 -36.70
C GLU A 356 -25.94 -7.89 -37.31
N ARG A 357 -25.75 -9.20 -37.11
CA ARG A 357 -26.72 -10.23 -37.57
C ARG A 357 -28.01 -10.27 -36.75
N GLY A 358 -28.00 -9.84 -35.50
CA GLY A 358 -29.18 -9.89 -34.64
C GLY A 358 -30.16 -8.73 -34.84
N ASN A 359 -29.73 -7.67 -35.53
CA ASN A 359 -30.49 -6.43 -35.71
C ASN A 359 -31.06 -6.24 -37.14
N GLY A 360 -30.92 -7.23 -38.01
CA GLY A 360 -31.58 -7.29 -39.32
C GLY A 360 -32.55 -8.45 -39.38
#